data_AF-A0A6G1R551-F1
#
_entry.id   AF-A0A6G1R551-F1
#
_cell.length_a   1.000
_cell.length_b   1.000
_cell.length_c   1.000
_cell.angle_alpha   90.00
_cell.angle_beta   90.00
_cell.angle_gamma   90.00
#
_symmetry.space_group_name_H-M   'P 1'
#
loop_
_entity.id
_entity.type
_entity.pdbx_description
1 polymer ?
#
loop_
_entity_poly.entity_id
_entity_poly.type
_entity_poly.pdbx_seq_one_letter_code
_entity_poly.pdbx_strand_id
1 'polypeptide(L)'
;LAGNREAGGFKPSHQLSTPSSAIQPEIQRILHVMGEAGQLEEEVDEFVGKKTDKSYRLLEEMLTKLLLELDSIETGGQDAVRQARKESVHRIQAILEKLERKGL
;
A
#
# COMPACT_ATOMS: atom_id res chain seq x y z
N LEU A 1 43.45 -5.22 46.23
CA LEU A 1 42.11 -5.30 46.85
C LEU A 1 41.52 -3.91 46.76
N ALA A 2 40.44 -3.55 46.07
CA ALA A 2 39.47 -4.13 45.15
C ALA A 2 39.13 -2.94 44.19
N GLY A 3 38.75 -3.06 42.91
CA GLY A 3 37.82 -4.02 42.33
C GLY A 3 36.39 -3.50 42.47
N ASN A 4 36.04 -2.40 41.80
CA ASN A 4 34.65 -1.91 41.74
C ASN A 4 34.22 -1.74 40.29
N ARG A 5 33.41 -2.71 39.85
CA ARG A 5 32.76 -2.87 38.55
C ARG A 5 31.28 -3.03 38.83
N GLU A 6 30.46 -2.02 38.55
CA GLU A 6 28.98 -2.05 38.44
C GLU A 6 28.58 -0.76 37.69
N ALA A 7 27.63 -0.67 36.77
CA ALA A 7 26.81 -1.59 36.01
C ALA A 7 26.18 -0.75 34.87
N GLY A 8 25.70 -1.42 33.83
CA GLY A 8 25.27 -0.83 32.56
C GLY A 8 24.29 0.34 32.67
N GLY A 9 24.72 1.49 32.14
CA GLY A 9 23.81 2.54 31.71
C GLY A 9 23.18 2.15 30.38
N PHE A 10 22.04 1.47 30.44
CA PHE A 10 21.11 1.39 29.31
C PHE A 10 20.65 2.81 28.99
N LYS A 11 21.22 3.45 27.96
CA LYS A 11 20.62 4.65 27.39
C LYS A 11 19.54 4.20 26.40
N PRO A 12 18.26 4.48 26.67
CA PRO A 12 17.19 4.07 25.80
C PRO A 12 17.33 4.75 24.45
N SER A 13 17.13 3.94 23.42
CA SER A 13 16.90 4.30 22.04
C SER A 13 15.99 5.52 21.95
N HIS A 14 16.56 6.66 21.55
CA HIS A 14 15.84 7.72 20.86
C HIS A 14 16.74 8.14 19.72
N GLN A 15 16.77 7.28 18.70
CA GLN A 15 17.20 7.67 17.38
C GLN A 15 16.29 8.83 16.97
N LEU A 16 16.86 10.03 17.02
CA LEU A 16 16.31 11.26 16.50
C LEU A 16 16.05 11.06 15.00
N SER A 17 14.89 10.55 14.64
CA SER A 17 14.39 10.64 13.26
C SER A 17 13.76 12.01 13.11
N THR A 18 14.53 12.88 12.48
CA THR A 18 14.21 14.25 12.08
C THR A 18 12.81 14.35 11.43
N PRO A 19 12.02 15.40 11.71
CA PRO A 19 10.81 15.70 10.96
C PRO A 19 11.23 16.38 9.65
N SER A 20 11.69 15.60 8.67
CA SER A 20 11.97 16.14 7.35
C SER A 20 10.74 15.96 6.48
N SER A 21 10.04 17.07 6.28
CA SER A 21 8.90 17.29 5.40
C SER A 21 9.21 17.05 3.92
N ALA A 22 9.75 15.89 3.58
CA ALA A 22 9.73 15.32 2.24
C ALA A 22 8.68 14.21 2.30
N ILE A 23 7.63 14.30 1.47
CA ILE A 23 6.69 13.18 1.37
C ILE A 23 7.53 11.95 0.99
N GLN A 24 7.51 10.95 1.87
CA GLN A 24 8.23 9.68 1.71
C GLN A 24 7.98 9.14 0.28
N PRO A 25 9.02 8.75 -0.47
CA PRO A 25 8.85 8.28 -1.85
C PRO A 25 7.91 7.07 -1.92
N GLU A 26 7.88 6.24 -0.89
CA GLU A 26 6.91 5.17 -0.69
C GLU A 26 5.47 5.67 -0.63
N ILE A 27 5.20 6.71 0.17
CA ILE A 27 3.86 7.31 0.28
C ILE A 27 3.45 7.94 -1.05
N GLN A 28 4.36 8.61 -1.77
CA GLN A 28 4.08 9.14 -3.11
C GLN A 28 3.64 8.02 -4.08
N ARG A 29 4.35 6.88 -4.07
CA ARG A 29 3.97 5.71 -4.88
C ARG A 29 2.61 5.14 -4.48
N ILE A 30 2.35 5.00 -3.17
CA ILE A 30 1.04 4.55 -2.68
C ILE A 30 -0.08 5.49 -3.13
N LEU A 31 0.12 6.81 -3.00
CA LEU A 31 -0.86 7.81 -3.46
C LEU A 31 -1.10 7.74 -4.97
N HIS A 32 -0.04 7.53 -5.75
CA HIS A 32 -0.17 7.33 -7.20
C HIS A 32 -1.03 6.10 -7.52
N VAL A 33 -0.72 4.96 -6.91
CA VAL A 33 -1.52 3.73 -7.06
C VAL A 33 -2.96 3.94 -6.63
N MET A 34 -3.21 4.66 -5.53
CA MET A 34 -4.58 4.96 -5.10
C MET A 34 -5.33 5.85 -6.09
N GLY A 35 -4.64 6.77 -6.76
CA GLY A 35 -5.23 7.58 -7.83
C GLY A 35 -5.64 6.73 -9.04
N GLU A 36 -4.77 5.82 -9.47
CA GLU A 36 -5.06 4.85 -10.54
C GLU A 36 -6.21 3.92 -10.14
N ALA A 37 -6.21 3.42 -8.89
CA ALA A 37 -7.28 2.58 -8.37
C ALA A 37 -8.63 3.31 -8.35
N GLY A 38 -8.65 4.61 -8.06
CA GLY A 38 -9.87 5.42 -8.12
C GLY A 38 -10.43 5.57 -9.54
N GLN A 39 -9.56 5.71 -10.55
CA GLN A 39 -10.00 5.73 -11.96
C GLN A 39 -10.56 4.38 -12.39
N LEU A 40 -9.88 3.29 -12.03
CA LEU A 40 -10.37 1.93 -12.29
C LEU A 40 -11.66 1.62 -11.55
N GLU A 41 -11.85 2.16 -10.34
CA GLU A 41 -13.10 2.02 -9.59
C GLU A 41 -14.29 2.63 -10.35
N GLU A 42 -14.11 3.80 -10.96
CA GLU A 42 -15.12 4.44 -11.81
C GLU A 42 -15.40 3.60 -13.07
N GLU A 43 -14.36 3.13 -13.76
CA GLU A 43 -14.55 2.23 -14.91
C GLU A 43 -15.27 0.93 -14.51
N VAL A 44 -14.98 0.38 -13.33
CA VAL A 44 -15.67 -0.80 -12.79
C VAL A 44 -17.13 -0.45 -12.47
N ASP A 45 -17.43 0.73 -11.92
CA ASP A 45 -18.81 1.20 -11.69
C ASP A 45 -19.61 1.26 -12.99
N GLU A 46 -19.01 1.77 -14.06
CA GLU A 46 -19.63 1.89 -15.38
C GLU A 46 -19.61 0.58 -16.18
N PHE A 47 -18.74 -0.37 -15.82
CA PHE A 47 -18.58 -1.62 -16.57
C PHE A 47 -19.86 -2.45 -16.61
N VAL A 48 -20.38 -2.70 -17.82
CA VAL A 48 -21.49 -3.62 -18.06
C VAL A 48 -21.02 -4.67 -19.06
N GLY A 49 -20.84 -5.90 -18.61
CA GLY A 49 -20.32 -6.99 -19.43
C GLY A 49 -20.11 -8.27 -18.62
N LYS A 50 -19.48 -9.27 -19.22
CA LYS A 50 -19.23 -10.57 -18.62
C LYS A 50 -17.74 -10.76 -18.35
N LYS A 51 -17.38 -11.72 -17.50
CA LYS A 51 -15.98 -12.15 -17.28
C LYS A 51 -15.23 -12.57 -18.57
N THR A 52 -15.95 -12.90 -19.64
CA THR A 52 -15.37 -13.24 -20.94
C THR A 52 -14.98 -12.02 -21.78
N ASP A 53 -15.48 -10.84 -21.43
CA ASP A 53 -15.20 -9.61 -22.17
C ASP A 53 -13.75 -9.17 -21.98
N LYS A 54 -13.18 -8.63 -23.06
CA LYS A 54 -11.82 -8.09 -23.03
C LYS A 54 -11.68 -6.95 -22.02
N SER A 55 -12.71 -6.11 -21.90
CA SER A 55 -12.72 -5.00 -20.95
C SER A 55 -12.70 -5.49 -19.50
N TYR A 56 -13.40 -6.57 -19.17
CA TYR A 56 -13.30 -7.19 -17.83
C TYR A 56 -11.85 -7.62 -17.53
N ARG A 57 -11.24 -8.35 -18.47
CA ARG A 57 -9.86 -8.85 -18.30
C ARG A 57 -8.86 -7.72 -18.16
N LEU A 58 -9.05 -6.63 -18.91
CA LEU A 58 -8.20 -5.44 -18.83
C LEU A 58 -8.30 -4.79 -17.45
N LEU A 59 -9.52 -4.57 -16.95
CA LEU A 59 -9.74 -3.99 -15.62
C LEU A 59 -9.14 -4.86 -14.51
N GLU A 60 -9.35 -6.18 -14.59
CA GLU A 60 -8.79 -7.15 -13.64
C GLU A 60 -7.25 -7.17 -13.68
N GLU A 61 -6.65 -7.14 -14.87
CA GLU A 61 -5.20 -7.09 -15.06
C GLU A 61 -4.61 -5.79 -14.49
N MET A 62 -5.24 -4.64 -14.76
CA MET A 62 -4.78 -3.34 -14.26
C MET A 62 -4.86 -3.26 -12.73
N LEU A 63 -5.98 -3.69 -12.13
CA LEU A 63 -6.12 -3.75 -10.67
C LEU A 63 -5.09 -4.70 -10.04
N THR A 64 -4.84 -5.86 -10.65
CA THR A 64 -3.83 -6.80 -10.18
C THR A 64 -2.41 -6.21 -10.28
N LYS A 65 -2.12 -5.47 -11.36
CA LYS A 65 -0.84 -4.78 -11.53
C LYS A 65 -0.60 -3.76 -10.42
N LEU A 66 -1.63 -2.99 -10.05
CA LEU A 66 -1.55 -2.04 -8.94
C LEU A 66 -1.27 -2.73 -7.59
N LEU A 67 -1.86 -3.91 -7.34
CA LEU A 67 -1.57 -4.70 -6.13
C LEU A 67 -0.10 -5.13 -6.08
N LEU A 68 0.45 -5.61 -7.21
CA LEU A 68 1.86 -6.01 -7.28
C LEU A 68 2.80 -4.81 -7.07
N GLU A 69 2.45 -3.64 -7.61
CA GLU A 69 3.21 -2.41 -7.39
C GLU A 69 3.20 -2.01 -5.91
N LEU A 70 2.04 -2.08 -5.23
CA LEU A 70 1.97 -1.83 -3.79
C LEU A 70 2.78 -2.83 -2.96
N ASP A 71 2.75 -4.11 -3.31
CA ASP A 71 3.48 -5.15 -2.57
C ASP A 71 5.01 -4.95 -2.67
N SER A 72 5.48 -4.44 -3.80
CA SER A 72 6.88 -4.06 -4.01
C SER A 72 7.33 -2.85 -3.17
N ILE A 73 6.42 -2.12 -2.50
CA ILE A 73 6.78 -0.97 -1.67
C ILE A 73 7.27 -1.45 -0.30
N GLU A 74 8.58 -1.37 -0.09
CA GLU A 74 9.22 -1.63 1.18
C GLU A 74 8.90 -0.55 2.20
N THR A 75 8.42 -0.94 3.39
CA THR A 75 7.95 0.03 4.39
C THR A 75 9.06 0.61 5.26
N GLY A 76 10.28 0.05 5.21
CA GLY A 76 11.43 0.53 6.00
C GLY A 76 11.19 0.57 7.52
N GLY A 77 10.17 -0.13 8.04
CA GLY A 77 9.75 -0.03 9.45
C GLY A 77 8.88 1.18 9.78
N GLN A 78 8.39 1.91 8.78
CA GLN A 78 7.51 3.07 8.96
C GLN A 78 6.05 2.64 9.05
N ASP A 79 5.41 2.90 10.19
CA ASP A 79 4.01 2.56 10.42
C ASP A 79 3.07 3.29 9.46
N ALA A 80 3.33 4.55 9.15
CA ALA A 80 2.50 5.32 8.21
C ALA A 80 2.45 4.66 6.82
N VAL A 81 3.61 4.22 6.31
CA VAL A 81 3.71 3.51 5.03
C VAL A 81 3.01 2.15 5.10
N ARG A 82 3.17 1.42 6.21
CA ARG A 82 2.46 0.13 6.42
C ARG A 82 0.95 0.29 6.41
N GLN A 83 0.42 1.29 7.11
CA GLN A 83 -1.02 1.56 7.17
C GLN A 83 -1.54 1.98 5.80
N ALA A 84 -0.88 2.95 5.15
CA ALA A 84 -1.28 3.41 3.82
C ALA A 84 -1.29 2.26 2.81
N ARG A 85 -0.23 1.45 2.76
CA ARG A 85 -0.16 0.28 1.86
C ARG A 85 -1.29 -0.71 2.13
N LYS A 86 -1.55 -1.01 3.40
CA LYS A 86 -2.63 -1.93 3.79
C LYS A 86 -4.00 -1.42 3.35
N GLU A 87 -4.28 -0.13 3.58
CA GLU A 87 -5.53 0.51 3.17
C GLU A 87 -5.69 0.48 1.64
N SER A 88 -4.65 0.82 0.88
CA SER A 88 -4.67 0.77 -0.57
C SER A 88 -4.91 -0.65 -1.11
N VAL A 89 -4.25 -1.64 -0.53
CA VAL A 89 -4.44 -3.05 -0.88
C VAL A 89 -5.87 -3.51 -0.62
N HIS A 90 -6.46 -3.13 0.53
CA HIS A 90 -7.86 -3.44 0.84
C HIS A 90 -8.82 -2.78 -0.16
N ARG A 91 -8.55 -1.53 -0.54
CA ARG A 91 -9.39 -0.80 -1.50
C ARG A 91 -9.37 -1.47 -2.87
N ILE A 92 -8.20 -1.83 -3.40
CA ILE A 92 -8.09 -2.49 -4.70
C ILE A 92 -8.77 -3.86 -4.69
N GLN A 93 -8.64 -4.62 -3.60
CA GLN A 93 -9.37 -5.88 -3.45
C GLN A 93 -10.90 -5.68 -3.48
N ALA A 94 -11.41 -4.66 -2.81
CA ALA A 94 -12.84 -4.35 -2.85
C ALA A 94 -13.33 -3.98 -4.26
N ILE A 95 -12.49 -3.30 -5.06
CA ILE A 95 -12.79 -2.97 -6.46
C ILE A 95 -12.79 -4.25 -7.32
N LEU A 96 -11.83 -5.14 -7.13
CA LEU A 96 -11.81 -6.45 -7.80
C LEU A 96 -13.08 -7.26 -7.48
N GLU A 97 -13.47 -7.36 -6.21
CA GLU A 97 -14.70 -8.06 -5.80
C GLU A 97 -15.96 -7.41 -6.41
N LYS A 98 -15.96 -6.09 -6.61
CA LYS A 98 -17.03 -5.38 -7.30
C LYS A 98 -17.08 -5.73 -8.78
N LEU A 99 -15.94 -5.73 -9.45
CA LEU A 99 -15.80 -6.14 -10.84
C LEU A 99 -16.27 -7.59 -11.03
N GLU A 100 -15.88 -8.50 -10.14
CA GLU A 100 -16.31 -9.90 -10.16
C GLU A 100 -17.82 -10.07 -10.08
N ARG A 101 -18.49 -9.28 -9.23
CA ARG A 101 -19.96 -9.28 -9.10
C ARG A 101 -20.66 -8.73 -10.34
N LYS A 102 -20.03 -7.80 -11.05
CA LYS A 102 -20.57 -7.22 -12.29
C LYS A 102 -20.37 -8.12 -13.50
N GLY A 103 -19.32 -8.94 -13.51
CA GLY A 103 -19.00 -9.87 -14.60
C GLY A 103 -19.82 -11.18 -14.60
N LEU A 104 -20.81 -11.32 -13.72
CA LEU A 104 -21.69 -12.49 -13.62
C LEU A 104 -22.65 -12.63 -14.82
#